data_AF-A0A3M2WCX8-F1
#
_entry.id   AF-A0A3M2WCX8-F1
#
_cell.length_a   1.000
_cell.length_b   1.000
_cell.length_c   1.000
_cell.angle_alpha   90.00
_cell.angle_beta   90.00
_cell.angle_gamma   90.00
#
_symmetry.space_group_name_H-M   'P 1'
#
loop_
_entity.id
_entity.type
_entity.pdbx_description
1 polymer ?
#
loop_
_entity_poly.entity_id
_entity_poly.type
_entity_poly.pdbx_seq_one_letter_code
_entity_poly.pdbx_strand_id
1 'polypeptide(L)'
;MLGGHRDRALIEYRVVPDPIFKSISYEGVPDIRIIVLMGYPVMAMLRLPTRQSGGKANLHQGAIGVGVDLATGVTLQGTWLNNIISKHPDTTHSVDGVQLPNWDGFMKLAAECYELCGLGYIGVDMVLDKDKGPLILELNARPGLNIQIANDSGLTHRTQAVEAHLEQLALEGRQESAQERVDFVQQLFGHVPSA
;
A
#
# COMPACT_ATOMS: atom_id res chain seq x y z
N MET A 1 3.25 0.63 35.68
CA MET A 1 3.46 1.96 36.28
C MET A 1 2.45 2.91 35.65
N LEU A 2 1.56 3.49 36.47
CA LEU A 2 0.58 4.52 36.09
C LEU A 2 1.31 5.88 36.07
N GLY A 3 1.82 6.28 34.90
CA GLY A 3 2.45 7.58 34.68
C GLY A 3 1.55 8.46 33.83
N GLY A 4 1.02 9.53 34.41
CA GLY A 4 0.15 10.50 33.75
C GLY A 4 0.85 11.26 32.63
N HIS A 5 0.99 10.62 31.46
CA HIS A 5 1.24 11.33 30.22
C HIS A 5 -0.02 12.13 29.89
N ARG A 6 0.08 13.45 29.81
CA ARG A 6 -0.98 14.29 29.25
C ARG A 6 -1.30 13.77 27.85
N ASP A 7 -2.58 13.58 27.56
CA ASP A 7 -3.04 13.25 26.22
C ASP A 7 -2.46 14.28 25.24
N ARG A 8 -1.76 13.81 24.21
CA ARG A 8 -1.23 14.65 23.14
C ARG A 8 -2.05 14.35 21.90
N ALA A 9 -2.56 15.41 21.28
CA ALA A 9 -3.23 15.34 20.00
C ALA A 9 -2.38 16.03 18.94
N LEU A 10 -2.32 15.42 17.75
CA LEU A 10 -1.84 16.05 16.53
C LEU A 10 -3.08 16.44 15.71
N ILE A 11 -3.09 17.68 15.20
CA ILE A 11 -4.17 18.16 14.32
C ILE A 11 -3.57 18.28 12.93
N GLU A 12 -4.16 17.57 11.98
CA GLU A 12 -3.68 17.51 10.60
C GLU A 12 -4.75 17.98 9.62
N TYR A 13 -4.33 18.19 8.37
CA TYR A 13 -5.22 18.50 7.28
C TYR A 13 -6.27 17.38 7.07
N ARG A 14 -7.53 17.76 6.90
CA ARG A 14 -8.60 16.81 6.57
C ARG A 14 -8.54 16.45 5.09
N VAL A 15 -8.08 15.23 4.81
CA VAL A 15 -8.05 14.64 3.47
C VAL A 15 -9.43 14.70 2.81
N VAL A 16 -9.47 15.10 1.54
CA VAL A 16 -10.66 15.02 0.70
C VAL A 16 -10.45 13.93 -0.34
N PRO A 17 -11.11 12.76 -0.19
CA PRO A 17 -10.88 11.61 -1.05
C PRO A 17 -11.15 11.93 -2.52
N ASP A 18 -10.32 11.36 -3.39
CA ASP A 18 -10.54 11.41 -4.83
C ASP A 18 -11.89 10.77 -5.21
N PRO A 19 -12.66 11.37 -6.15
CA PRO A 19 -13.94 10.84 -6.60
C PRO A 19 -13.90 9.39 -7.13
N ILE A 20 -12.76 8.89 -7.59
CA ILE A 20 -12.62 7.51 -8.09
C ILE A 20 -13.06 6.46 -7.05
N PHE A 21 -12.89 6.78 -5.76
CA PHE A 21 -13.23 5.87 -4.68
C PHE A 21 -14.71 5.87 -4.31
N LYS A 22 -15.53 6.81 -4.82
CA LYS A 22 -16.95 6.89 -4.48
C LYS A 22 -17.75 5.64 -4.87
N SER A 23 -17.34 4.96 -5.93
CA SER A 23 -17.98 3.71 -6.36
C SER A 23 -17.54 2.50 -5.52
N ILE A 24 -16.34 2.52 -4.96
CA ILE A 24 -15.71 1.33 -4.34
C ILE A 24 -15.46 1.46 -2.84
N SER A 25 -16.01 2.46 -2.15
CA SER A 25 -15.85 2.65 -0.71
C SER A 25 -17.17 2.97 -0.02
N TYR A 26 -17.45 2.32 1.10
CA TYR A 26 -18.57 2.67 1.98
C TYR A 26 -18.09 3.61 3.09
N GLU A 27 -18.35 4.91 2.95
CA GLU A 27 -18.00 5.94 3.94
C GLU A 27 -16.49 5.97 4.32
N GLY A 28 -15.97 7.13 4.74
CA GLY A 28 -14.55 7.24 5.07
C GLY A 28 -13.61 7.23 3.85
N VAL A 29 -12.31 7.14 4.13
CA VAL A 29 -11.22 7.30 3.14
C VAL A 29 -10.53 5.95 2.94
N PRO A 30 -10.55 5.39 1.72
CA PRO A 30 -9.67 4.27 1.38
C PRO A 30 -8.22 4.67 1.54
N ASP A 31 -7.42 3.72 2.01
CA ASP A 31 -5.98 3.91 2.09
C ASP A 31 -5.26 2.83 1.26
N ILE A 32 -4.05 3.17 0.84
CA ILE A 32 -3.14 2.30 0.13
C ILE A 32 -1.98 2.01 1.07
N ARG A 33 -1.77 0.73 1.38
CA ARG A 33 -0.60 0.27 2.12
C ARG A 33 0.43 -0.26 1.15
N ILE A 34 1.65 0.25 1.26
CA ILE A 34 2.81 -0.23 0.51
C ILE A 34 3.86 -0.74 1.50
N ILE A 35 4.27 -1.99 1.34
CA ILE A 35 5.39 -2.58 2.08
C ILE A 35 6.67 -2.20 1.37
N VAL A 36 7.61 -1.62 2.11
CA VAL A 36 8.92 -1.19 1.60
C VAL A 36 10.01 -1.96 2.36
N LEU A 37 10.90 -2.59 1.60
CA LEU A 37 12.09 -3.27 2.11
C LEU A 37 13.33 -2.51 1.63
N MET A 38 14.11 -1.92 2.53
CA MET A 38 15.36 -1.20 2.23
C MET A 38 15.20 -0.14 1.12
N GLY A 39 14.04 0.50 1.04
CA GLY A 39 13.70 1.49 0.01
C GLY A 39 13.03 0.93 -1.25
N TYR A 40 12.85 -0.38 -1.36
CA TYR A 40 12.18 -1.05 -2.49
C TYR A 40 10.71 -1.34 -2.13
N PRO A 41 9.71 -0.77 -2.83
CA PRO A 41 8.30 -1.01 -2.54
C PRO A 41 7.83 -2.39 -3.02
N VAL A 42 7.98 -3.42 -2.19
CA VAL A 42 7.83 -4.82 -2.60
C VAL A 42 6.39 -5.33 -2.69
N MET A 43 5.39 -4.66 -2.11
CA MET A 43 3.99 -5.13 -2.22
C MET A 43 3.01 -4.02 -1.86
N ALA A 44 1.86 -3.96 -2.51
CA ALA A 44 0.83 -2.96 -2.25
C ALA A 44 -0.56 -3.57 -2.08
N MET A 45 -1.40 -2.94 -1.27
CA MET A 45 -2.83 -3.22 -1.22
C MET A 45 -3.63 -1.94 -1.03
N LEU A 46 -4.81 -1.91 -1.63
CA LEU A 46 -5.86 -0.95 -1.33
C LEU A 46 -6.76 -1.52 -0.23
N ARG A 47 -7.03 -0.72 0.80
CA ARG A 47 -7.98 -1.07 1.87
C ARG A 47 -9.27 -0.29 1.68
N LEU A 48 -10.38 -1.00 1.49
CA LEU A 48 -11.69 -0.40 1.25
C LEU A 48 -12.55 -0.49 2.52
N PRO A 49 -12.99 0.66 3.07
CA PRO A 49 -13.99 0.73 4.12
C PRO A 49 -15.30 0.05 3.76
N THR A 50 -15.89 -0.65 4.73
CA THR A 50 -17.20 -1.29 4.61
C THR A 50 -18.15 -0.75 5.67
N ARG A 51 -19.44 -1.09 5.55
CA ARG A 51 -20.40 -0.84 6.64
C ARG A 51 -20.00 -1.59 7.91
N GLN A 52 -19.47 -2.80 7.77
CA GLN A 52 -19.03 -3.61 8.90
C GLN A 52 -17.85 -2.96 9.65
N SER A 53 -16.92 -2.33 8.94
CA SER A 53 -15.81 -1.61 9.56
C SER A 53 -16.18 -0.22 10.10
N GLY A 54 -17.44 0.20 9.92
CA GLY A 54 -17.90 1.52 10.32
C GLY A 54 -17.20 2.65 9.58
N GLY A 55 -16.91 2.45 8.28
CA GLY A 55 -16.22 3.44 7.45
C GLY A 55 -14.69 3.52 7.71
N LYS A 56 -14.09 2.47 8.30
CA LYS A 56 -12.65 2.41 8.57
C LYS A 56 -11.93 1.45 7.64
N ALA A 57 -10.75 1.81 7.17
CA ALA A 57 -9.89 0.96 6.34
C ALA A 57 -9.04 -0.02 7.20
N ASN A 58 -9.69 -0.74 8.12
CA ASN A 58 -9.06 -1.73 9.00
C ASN A 58 -9.59 -3.14 8.70
N LEU A 59 -8.71 -4.02 8.19
CA LEU A 59 -9.06 -5.38 7.80
C LEU A 59 -9.64 -6.20 8.98
N HIS A 60 -9.10 -6.02 10.19
CA HIS A 60 -9.60 -6.70 11.39
C HIS A 60 -10.99 -6.22 11.82
N GLN A 61 -11.40 -5.02 11.39
CA GLN A 61 -12.74 -4.48 11.62
C GLN A 61 -13.71 -4.83 10.49
N GLY A 62 -13.29 -5.59 9.47
CA GLY A 62 -14.14 -6.00 8.36
C GLY A 62 -14.00 -5.13 7.12
N ALA A 63 -12.93 -4.34 6.99
CA ALA A 63 -12.56 -3.73 5.71
C ALA A 63 -12.08 -4.80 4.71
N ILE A 64 -12.10 -4.46 3.43
CA ILE A 64 -11.61 -5.30 2.35
C ILE A 64 -10.15 -4.97 2.09
N GLY A 65 -9.33 -5.99 1.82
CA GLY A 65 -7.97 -5.82 1.30
C GLY A 65 -7.92 -6.25 -0.16
N VAL A 66 -7.52 -5.36 -1.04
CA VAL A 66 -7.42 -5.61 -2.49
C VAL A 66 -5.96 -5.50 -2.89
N GLY A 67 -5.39 -6.53 -3.50
CA GLY A 67 -4.02 -6.48 -4.02
C GLY A 67 -3.88 -5.37 -5.07
N VAL A 68 -2.68 -4.83 -5.24
CA VAL A 68 -2.41 -3.82 -6.27
C VAL A 68 -1.17 -4.24 -7.04
N ASP A 69 -1.31 -4.24 -8.36
CA ASP A 69 -0.19 -4.50 -9.24
C ASP A 69 0.84 -3.37 -9.15
N LEU A 70 2.10 -3.73 -8.87
CA LEU A 70 3.14 -2.73 -8.61
C LEU A 70 3.56 -1.95 -9.86
N ALA A 71 3.49 -2.55 -11.05
CA ALA A 71 3.88 -1.88 -12.28
C ALA A 71 2.79 -0.94 -12.79
N THR A 72 1.52 -1.36 -12.68
CA THR A 72 0.42 -0.65 -13.34
C THR A 72 -0.44 0.15 -12.38
N GLY A 73 -0.48 -0.20 -11.09
CA GLY A 73 -1.42 0.38 -10.13
C GLY A 73 -2.86 -0.10 -10.32
N VAL A 74 -3.07 -1.15 -11.11
CA VAL A 74 -4.38 -1.77 -11.29
C VAL A 74 -4.67 -2.68 -10.09
N THR A 75 -5.87 -2.58 -9.54
CA THR A 75 -6.31 -3.45 -8.46
C THR A 75 -6.48 -4.90 -8.93
N LEU A 76 -6.06 -5.83 -8.09
CA LEU A 76 -6.20 -7.27 -8.27
C LEU A 76 -7.46 -7.76 -7.56
N GLN A 77 -7.56 -9.07 -7.31
CA GLN A 77 -8.66 -9.62 -6.53
C GLN A 77 -8.70 -9.06 -5.10
N GLY A 78 -9.90 -8.97 -4.55
CA GLY A 78 -10.14 -8.53 -3.18
C GLY A 78 -10.23 -9.70 -2.21
N THR A 79 -10.01 -9.39 -0.94
CA THR A 79 -10.18 -10.33 0.17
C THR A 79 -10.99 -9.68 1.28
N TRP A 80 -12.00 -10.41 1.76
CA TRP A 80 -12.87 -9.95 2.84
C TRP A 80 -13.10 -11.12 3.81
N LEU A 81 -12.72 -10.90 5.08
CA LEU A 81 -12.78 -11.95 6.12
C LEU A 81 -12.11 -13.28 5.67
N ASN A 82 -10.95 -13.17 5.02
CA ASN A 82 -10.17 -14.27 4.42
C ASN A 82 -10.83 -15.00 3.24
N ASN A 83 -11.93 -14.50 2.69
CA ASN A 83 -12.53 -15.02 1.47
C ASN A 83 -12.18 -14.13 0.29
N ILE A 84 -11.87 -14.74 -0.85
CA ILE A 84 -11.67 -14.02 -2.10
C ILE A 84 -13.00 -13.43 -2.56
N ILE A 85 -12.99 -12.15 -2.94
CA ILE A 85 -14.14 -11.42 -3.46
C ILE A 85 -13.76 -10.64 -4.72
N SER A 86 -14.68 -10.56 -5.67
CA SER A 86 -14.57 -9.68 -6.83
C SER A 86 -15.36 -8.39 -6.68
N LYS A 87 -16.31 -8.34 -5.74
CA LYS A 87 -17.21 -7.19 -5.56
C LYS A 87 -17.25 -6.71 -4.13
N HIS A 88 -17.37 -5.41 -3.96
CA HIS A 88 -17.56 -4.79 -2.67
C HIS A 88 -18.92 -5.22 -2.09
N PRO A 89 -19.01 -5.71 -0.83
CA PRO A 89 -20.24 -6.22 -0.25
C PRO A 89 -21.34 -5.15 -0.14
N ASP A 90 -20.96 -3.91 0.16
CA ASP A 90 -21.92 -2.80 0.28
C ASP A 90 -22.24 -2.08 -1.04
N THR A 91 -21.25 -1.78 -1.89
CA THR A 91 -21.48 -0.99 -3.12
C THR A 91 -21.80 -1.85 -4.35
N THR A 92 -21.53 -3.16 -4.28
CA THR A 92 -21.71 -4.15 -5.35
C THR A 92 -20.86 -3.93 -6.62
N HIS A 93 -20.00 -2.90 -6.63
CA HIS A 93 -19.04 -2.66 -7.70
C HIS A 93 -17.85 -3.62 -7.63
N SER A 94 -17.21 -3.87 -8.77
CA SER A 94 -15.95 -4.62 -8.81
C SER A 94 -14.88 -3.91 -8.02
N VAL A 95 -14.07 -4.68 -7.30
CA VAL A 95 -12.88 -4.17 -6.61
C VAL A 95 -11.61 -4.44 -7.41
N ASP A 96 -11.65 -5.37 -8.36
CA ASP A 96 -10.59 -5.72 -9.29
C ASP A 96 -10.66 -4.90 -10.59
N GLY A 97 -9.52 -4.69 -11.25
CA GLY A 97 -9.41 -3.99 -12.53
C GLY A 97 -9.56 -2.47 -12.44
N VAL A 98 -9.52 -1.88 -11.24
CA VAL A 98 -9.61 -0.44 -11.05
C VAL A 98 -8.21 0.17 -11.14
N GLN A 99 -8.03 1.11 -12.05
CA GLN A 99 -6.78 1.87 -12.15
C GLN A 99 -6.69 2.89 -11.01
N LEU A 100 -5.65 2.78 -10.16
CA LEU A 100 -5.33 3.82 -9.20
C LEU A 100 -4.60 4.97 -9.91
N PRO A 101 -5.08 6.22 -9.81
CA PRO A 101 -4.44 7.34 -10.46
C PRO A 101 -3.16 7.75 -9.73
N ASN A 102 -2.21 8.31 -10.47
CA ASN A 102 -0.90 8.74 -9.96
C ASN A 102 -0.13 7.63 -9.21
N TRP A 103 -0.17 6.41 -9.76
CA TRP A 103 0.47 5.25 -9.15
C TRP A 103 1.99 5.42 -9.00
N ASP A 104 2.66 5.97 -10.01
CA ASP A 104 4.10 6.25 -9.94
C ASP A 104 4.42 7.22 -8.79
N GLY A 105 3.53 8.18 -8.51
CA GLY A 105 3.64 9.07 -7.37
C GLY A 105 3.56 8.35 -6.03
N PHE A 106 2.66 7.35 -5.90
CA PHE A 106 2.60 6.49 -4.70
C PHE A 106 3.88 5.68 -4.52
N MET A 107 4.34 5.02 -5.59
CA MET A 107 5.52 4.16 -5.54
C MET A 107 6.78 4.94 -5.18
N LYS A 108 6.99 6.10 -5.81
CA LYS A 108 8.11 6.98 -5.52
C LYS A 108 8.08 7.51 -4.10
N LEU A 109 6.94 8.02 -3.65
CA LEU A 109 6.79 8.57 -2.30
C LEU A 109 6.98 7.48 -1.22
N ALA A 110 6.52 6.25 -1.47
CA ALA A 110 6.78 5.11 -0.59
C ALA A 110 8.27 4.75 -0.55
N ALA A 111 8.96 4.73 -1.69
CA ALA A 111 10.40 4.49 -1.75
C ALA A 111 11.19 5.55 -0.96
N GLU A 112 10.82 6.83 -1.09
CA GLU A 112 11.44 7.97 -0.38
C GLU A 112 11.24 7.94 1.14
N CYS A 113 10.23 7.20 1.65
CA CYS A 113 10.00 7.06 3.09
C CYS A 113 11.15 6.31 3.79
N TYR A 114 11.93 5.51 3.06
CA TYR A 114 13.08 4.81 3.60
C TYR A 114 14.15 5.78 4.10
N GLU A 115 14.47 6.80 3.31
CA GLU A 115 15.44 7.85 3.68
C GLU A 115 15.00 8.63 4.91
N LEU A 116 13.68 8.82 5.09
CA LEU A 116 13.12 9.58 6.21
C LEU A 116 13.19 8.82 7.54
N CYS A 117 13.01 7.51 7.53
CA CYS A 117 12.93 6.71 8.75
C CYS A 117 14.19 5.88 9.05
N GLY A 118 14.99 5.54 8.04
CA GLY A 118 16.16 4.66 8.16
C GLY A 118 15.84 3.23 8.59
N LEU A 119 14.58 2.80 8.48
CA LEU A 119 14.14 1.46 8.87
C LEU A 119 14.12 0.54 7.65
N GLY A 120 14.70 -0.65 7.78
CA GLY A 120 14.84 -1.60 6.67
C GLY A 120 13.54 -2.29 6.22
N TYR A 121 12.49 -2.30 7.02
CA TYR A 121 11.19 -2.89 6.67
C TYR A 121 10.07 -2.04 7.25
N ILE A 122 9.26 -1.43 6.39
CA ILE A 122 8.18 -0.52 6.80
C ILE A 122 6.91 -0.75 5.98
N GLY A 123 5.76 -0.43 6.58
CA GLY A 123 4.51 -0.20 5.87
C GLY A 123 4.25 1.29 5.77
N VAL A 124 4.09 1.78 4.55
CA VAL A 124 3.71 3.16 4.25
C VAL A 124 2.22 3.18 3.98
N ASP A 125 1.45 3.85 4.84
CA ASP A 125 0.02 4.04 4.66
C ASP A 125 -0.22 5.39 4.00
N MET A 126 -0.92 5.37 2.88
CA MET A 126 -1.10 6.54 2.03
C MET A 126 -2.56 6.68 1.60
N VAL A 127 -2.95 7.88 1.23
CA VAL A 127 -4.27 8.19 0.69
C VAL A 127 -4.14 9.06 -0.54
N LEU A 128 -5.18 9.07 -1.37
CA LEU A 128 -5.29 9.97 -2.49
C LEU A 128 -6.22 11.12 -2.15
N ASP A 129 -5.68 12.33 -2.07
CA ASP A 129 -6.46 13.55 -1.99
C ASP A 129 -6.77 14.08 -3.40
N LYS A 130 -7.99 14.57 -3.60
CA LYS A 130 -8.45 15.08 -4.90
C LYS A 130 -7.62 16.23 -5.46
N ASP A 131 -7.04 17.06 -4.60
CA ASP A 131 -6.31 18.29 -4.98
C ASP A 131 -4.80 18.11 -4.83
N LYS A 132 -4.36 17.34 -3.82
CA LYS A 132 -2.94 17.18 -3.47
C LYS A 132 -2.30 15.90 -4.01
N GLY A 133 -3.10 14.95 -4.50
CA GLY A 133 -2.61 13.64 -4.93
C GLY A 133 -2.22 12.75 -3.75
N PRO A 134 -1.22 11.85 -3.91
CA PRO A 134 -0.75 10.95 -2.88
C PRO A 134 -0.27 11.68 -1.62
N LEU A 135 -0.78 11.30 -0.46
CA LEU A 135 -0.37 11.81 0.85
C LEU A 135 -0.05 10.64 1.79
N ILE A 136 1.02 10.78 2.57
CA ILE A 136 1.37 9.82 3.64
C ILE A 136 0.49 10.10 4.86
N LEU A 137 -0.10 9.05 5.43
CA LEU A 137 -0.81 9.08 6.71
C LEU A 137 0.04 8.57 7.85
N GLU A 138 0.68 7.41 7.67
CA GLU A 138 1.39 6.73 8.75
C GLU A 138 2.57 5.90 8.20
N LEU A 139 3.66 5.85 8.97
CA LEU A 139 4.77 4.93 8.75
C LEU A 139 4.79 3.88 9.86
N ASN A 140 4.60 2.62 9.47
CA ASN A 140 4.52 1.48 10.37
C ASN A 140 5.83 0.69 10.35
N ALA A 141 6.57 0.65 11.46
CA ALA A 141 7.83 -0.09 11.57
C ALA A 141 7.68 -1.63 11.60
N ARG A 142 6.46 -2.13 11.82
CA ARG A 142 6.13 -3.57 11.86
C ARG A 142 4.77 -3.80 11.19
N PRO A 143 4.68 -3.65 9.87
CA PRO A 143 3.42 -3.81 9.18
C PRO A 143 2.94 -5.26 9.26
N GLY A 144 1.61 -5.43 9.27
CA GLY A 144 0.97 -6.75 9.27
C GLY A 144 1.12 -7.47 7.92
N LEU A 145 1.09 -8.80 7.96
CA LEU A 145 1.34 -9.68 6.81
C LEU A 145 0.10 -10.04 5.97
N ASN A 146 -1.09 -9.56 6.36
CA ASN A 146 -2.36 -9.83 5.64
C ASN A 146 -2.35 -9.32 4.20
N ILE A 147 -1.45 -8.40 3.86
CA ILE A 147 -1.23 -7.93 2.49
C ILE A 147 -0.89 -9.06 1.51
N GLN A 148 -0.24 -10.13 1.99
CA GLN A 148 0.05 -11.32 1.18
C GLN A 148 -1.22 -12.05 0.75
N ILE A 149 -2.23 -12.10 1.64
CA ILE A 149 -3.52 -12.71 1.35
C ILE A 149 -4.24 -11.89 0.27
N ALA A 150 -4.22 -10.56 0.38
CA ALA A 150 -4.81 -9.67 -0.61
C ALA A 150 -4.16 -9.74 -2.00
N ASN A 151 -2.86 -10.06 -2.07
CA ASN A 151 -2.11 -10.20 -3.31
C ASN A 151 -2.02 -11.64 -3.83
N ASP A 152 -2.62 -12.61 -3.12
CA ASP A 152 -2.46 -14.05 -3.37
C ASP A 152 -0.98 -14.46 -3.60
N SER A 153 -0.08 -13.84 -2.83
CA SER A 153 1.35 -13.93 -3.08
C SER A 153 2.16 -13.70 -1.80
N GLY A 154 3.06 -14.62 -1.49
CA GLY A 154 3.96 -14.51 -0.33
C GLY A 154 5.08 -13.49 -0.56
N LEU A 155 5.54 -12.80 0.48
CA LEU A 155 6.62 -11.81 0.38
C LEU A 155 8.00 -12.42 0.14
N THR A 156 8.23 -13.69 0.53
CA THR A 156 9.55 -14.33 0.54
C THR A 156 10.31 -14.20 -0.78
N HIS A 157 9.66 -14.44 -1.91
CA HIS A 157 10.31 -14.35 -3.21
C HIS A 157 10.75 -12.91 -3.54
N ARG A 158 9.96 -11.90 -3.13
CA ARG A 158 10.26 -10.49 -3.36
C ARG A 158 11.37 -10.00 -2.45
N THR A 159 11.34 -10.41 -1.18
CA THR A 159 12.38 -10.03 -0.22
C THR A 159 13.73 -10.62 -0.62
N GLN A 160 13.78 -11.90 -0.97
CA GLN A 160 15.01 -12.57 -1.42
C GLN A 160 15.58 -11.94 -2.71
N ALA A 161 14.72 -11.57 -3.65
CA ALA A 161 15.15 -10.91 -4.89
C ALA A 161 15.75 -9.52 -4.62
N VAL A 162 15.15 -8.73 -3.73
CA VAL A 162 15.69 -7.42 -3.32
C VAL A 162 16.99 -7.58 -2.55
N GLU A 163 17.09 -8.55 -1.64
CA GLU A 163 18.32 -8.84 -0.89
C GLU A 163 19.47 -9.21 -1.84
N ALA A 164 19.22 -10.09 -2.81
CA ALA A 164 20.21 -10.46 -3.82
C ALA A 164 20.64 -9.27 -4.70
N HIS A 165 19.71 -8.38 -5.06
CA HIS A 165 20.01 -7.15 -5.82
C HIS A 165 20.89 -6.19 -5.00
N LEU A 166 20.57 -6.01 -3.72
CA LEU A 166 21.37 -5.20 -2.80
C LEU A 166 22.79 -5.74 -2.63
N GLU A 167 22.97 -7.06 -2.56
CA GLU A 167 24.30 -7.67 -2.53
C GLU A 167 25.11 -7.37 -3.79
N GLN A 168 24.47 -7.41 -4.97
CA GLN A 168 25.13 -7.05 -6.24
C GLN A 168 25.54 -5.58 -6.27
N LEU A 169 24.65 -4.66 -5.89
CA LEU A 169 24.95 -3.24 -5.81
C LEU A 169 26.10 -2.94 -4.84
N ALA A 170 26.17 -3.66 -3.73
CA ALA A 170 27.25 -3.53 -2.75
C ALA A 170 28.61 -3.95 -3.32
N LEU A 171 28.66 -5.03 -4.13
CA LEU A 171 29.88 -5.46 -4.83
C LEU A 171 30.32 -4.42 -5.88
N GLU A 172 29.37 -3.74 -6.51
CA GLU A 172 29.62 -2.68 -7.50
C GLU A 172 29.93 -1.32 -6.86
N GLY A 173 29.73 -1.16 -5.55
CA GLY A 173 29.85 0.12 -4.86
C GLY A 173 28.82 1.16 -5.32
N ARG A 174 27.67 0.70 -5.85
CA ARG A 174 26.61 1.54 -6.41
C ARG A 174 25.47 1.71 -5.41
N GLN A 175 24.85 2.88 -5.42
CA GLN A 175 23.59 3.14 -4.73
C GLN A 175 22.54 3.55 -5.76
N GLU A 176 21.29 3.17 -5.50
CA GLU A 176 20.15 3.50 -6.34
C GLU A 176 19.34 4.64 -5.72
N SER A 177 18.89 5.55 -6.57
CA SER A 177 17.88 6.56 -6.24
C SER A 177 16.52 5.92 -5.99
N ALA A 178 15.60 6.67 -5.34
CA ALA A 178 14.24 6.20 -5.13
C ALA A 178 13.54 5.77 -6.42
N GLN A 179 13.81 6.46 -7.54
CA GLN A 179 13.25 6.10 -8.85
C GLN A 179 13.81 4.78 -9.37
N GLU A 180 15.14 4.58 -9.33
CA GLU A 180 15.75 3.33 -9.79
C GLU A 180 15.22 2.11 -9.00
N ARG A 181 15.00 2.26 -7.69
CA ARG A 181 14.41 1.20 -6.85
C ARG A 181 12.97 0.88 -7.25
N VAL A 182 12.18 1.90 -7.58
CA VAL A 182 10.80 1.73 -8.09
C VAL A 182 10.84 1.01 -9.44
N ASP A 183 11.68 1.46 -10.37
CA ASP A 183 11.78 0.88 -11.70
C ASP A 183 12.17 -0.61 -11.63
N PHE A 184 13.16 -0.96 -10.79
CA PHE A 184 13.57 -2.34 -10.52
C PHE A 184 12.39 -3.21 -10.04
N VAL A 185 11.66 -2.72 -9.04
CA VAL A 185 10.50 -3.41 -8.46
C VAL A 185 9.38 -3.58 -9.48
N GLN A 186 9.07 -2.54 -10.25
CA GLN A 186 7.99 -2.58 -11.24
C GLN A 186 8.33 -3.57 -12.35
N GLN A 187 9.58 -3.59 -12.81
CA GLN A 187 10.05 -4.52 -13.83
C GLN A 187 10.01 -5.98 -13.34
N LEU A 188 10.36 -6.22 -12.08
CA LEU A 188 10.53 -7.57 -11.55
C LEU A 188 9.24 -8.17 -10.97
N PHE A 189 8.39 -7.35 -10.34
CA PHE A 189 7.21 -7.79 -9.57
C PHE A 189 5.88 -7.32 -10.15
N GLY A 190 5.88 -6.55 -11.24
CA GLY A 190 4.68 -6.24 -12.00
C GLY A 190 4.12 -7.47 -12.71
N HIS A 191 2.82 -7.68 -12.62
CA HIS A 191 2.10 -8.63 -13.47
C HIS A 191 1.89 -7.94 -14.82
N VAL A 192 2.71 -8.28 -15.81
CA VAL A 192 2.42 -7.94 -17.19
C VAL A 192 1.05 -8.54 -17.52
N PRO A 193 0.05 -7.77 -17.96
CA PRO A 193 -1.22 -8.33 -18.37
C PRO A 193 -0.95 -9.40 -19.43
N SER A 194 -1.46 -10.62 -19.23
CA SER A 194 -1.52 -11.60 -20.31
C SER A 194 -2.34 -10.96 -21.44
N ALA A 195 -1.69 -10.66 -22.56
CA ALA A 195 -2.32 -10.13 -23.76
C ALA A 195 -3.37 -11.08 -24.33
#